data_AF-A0A6M2CD90-F1
#
_entry.id   AF-A0A6M2CD90-F1
#
_cell.length_a   1.000
_cell.length_b   1.000
_cell.length_c   1.000
_cell.angle_alpha   90.00
_cell.angle_beta   90.00
_cell.angle_gamma   90.00
#
_symmetry.space_group_name_H-M   'P 1'
#
loop_
_entity.id
_entity.type
_entity.pdbx_description
1 polymer ?
#
loop_
_entity_poly.entity_id
_entity_poly.type
_entity_poly.pdbx_seq_one_letter_code
_entity_poly.pdbx_strand_id
1 'polypeptide(L)'
;MKLKLIGLGIIFLLISCKTYTITPQSFKSQFTKTDNNKMKEVETNNPLFYKKFKYLSNDIKYLNATDKKGNLVFVQNSPSLEMRVTLINGKKKYFYFDTVTLENDTLKGGKSRFMSGLKNVIPFDQIVKIELQEGGKNYYYNN
;
A
#
# COMPACT_ATOMS: atom_id res chain seq x y z
N MET A 1 -26.62 2.15 -50.54
CA MET A 1 -26.44 3.21 -49.52
C MET A 1 -25.25 2.81 -48.65
N LYS A 2 -24.20 3.63 -48.58
CA LYS A 2 -22.92 3.28 -47.95
C LYS A 2 -23.07 3.25 -46.42
N LEU A 3 -22.93 2.08 -45.80
CA LEU A 3 -22.89 1.93 -44.35
C LEU A 3 -21.54 2.47 -43.87
N LYS A 4 -21.53 3.65 -43.24
CA LYS A 4 -20.34 4.24 -42.63
C LYS A 4 -19.96 3.42 -41.40
N LEU A 5 -18.76 2.83 -41.41
CA LEU A 5 -18.11 2.30 -40.19
C LEU A 5 -17.99 3.46 -39.19
N ILE A 6 -18.72 3.39 -38.09
CA ILE A 6 -18.43 4.17 -36.89
C ILE A 6 -17.67 3.22 -35.97
N GLY A 7 -16.33 3.29 -36.04
CA GLY A 7 -15.44 2.53 -35.19
C GLY A 7 -15.60 2.97 -33.73
N LEU A 8 -16.15 2.09 -32.90
CA LEU A 8 -16.20 2.27 -31.45
C LEU A 8 -14.82 1.88 -30.88
N GLY A 9 -13.84 2.77 -31.03
CA GLY A 9 -12.54 2.62 -30.41
C GLY A 9 -12.66 2.82 -28.89
N ILE A 10 -12.79 1.73 -28.14
CA ILE A 10 -12.70 1.75 -26.67
C ILE A 10 -11.26 2.11 -26.32
N ILE A 11 -11.02 3.37 -25.95
CA ILE A 11 -9.78 3.81 -25.34
C ILE A 11 -9.73 3.25 -23.92
N PHE A 12 -9.17 2.05 -23.77
CA PHE A 12 -8.68 1.58 -22.47
C PHE A 12 -7.50 2.47 -22.09
N LEU A 13 -7.78 3.55 -21.36
CA LEU A 13 -6.74 4.28 -20.64
C LEU A 13 -6.08 3.29 -19.69
N LEU A 14 -4.87 2.85 -20.03
CA LEU A 14 -4.00 2.05 -19.18
C LEU A 14 -3.65 2.92 -17.97
N ILE A 15 -4.49 2.88 -16.93
CA ILE A 15 -4.19 3.43 -15.61
C ILE A 15 -2.97 2.68 -15.06
N SER A 16 -1.79 3.20 -15.38
CA SER A 16 -0.51 2.68 -14.91
C SER A 16 -0.42 2.91 -13.41
N CYS A 17 -0.77 1.89 -12.62
CA CYS A 17 -0.47 1.87 -11.19
C CYS A 17 1.06 1.92 -11.01
N LYS A 18 1.56 2.91 -10.27
CA LYS A 18 2.98 2.98 -9.92
C LYS A 18 3.28 1.89 -8.90
N THR A 19 4.39 1.19 -9.10
CA THR A 19 4.84 0.14 -8.19
C THR A 19 6.30 0.37 -7.88
N TYR A 20 6.62 0.31 -6.61
CA TYR A 20 7.96 0.50 -6.07
C TYR A 20 8.36 -0.78 -5.33
N THR A 21 9.62 -1.18 -5.44
CA THR A 21 10.15 -2.36 -4.76
C THR A 21 11.03 -1.93 -3.60
N ILE A 22 10.94 -2.65 -2.49
CA ILE A 22 11.83 -2.48 -1.34
C ILE A 22 12.31 -3.85 -0.88
N THR A 23 13.61 -3.98 -0.59
CA THR A 23 14.14 -5.24 -0.06
C THR A 23 13.64 -5.44 1.38
N PRO A 24 13.42 -6.69 1.84
CA PRO A 24 12.99 -6.94 3.21
C PRO A 24 13.92 -6.30 4.25
N GLN A 25 15.23 -6.37 4.05
CA GLN A 25 16.23 -5.81 4.96
C GLN A 25 16.16 -4.27 4.99
N SER A 26 16.03 -3.63 3.82
CA SER A 26 15.86 -2.17 3.75
C SER A 26 14.56 -1.73 4.41
N PHE A 27 13.47 -2.45 4.17
CA PHE A 27 12.18 -2.21 4.82
C PHE A 27 12.31 -2.28 6.33
N LYS A 28 12.84 -3.40 6.86
CA LYS A 28 13.03 -3.60 8.30
C LYS A 28 13.87 -2.48 8.90
N SER A 29 15.01 -2.15 8.29
CA SER A 29 15.88 -1.06 8.76
C SER A 29 15.18 0.29 8.81
N GLN A 30 14.40 0.65 7.78
CA GLN A 30 13.67 1.92 7.75
C GLN A 30 12.51 1.92 8.76
N PHE A 31 11.80 0.81 8.92
CA PHE A 31 10.68 0.69 9.86
C PHE A 31 11.15 0.74 11.32
N THR A 32 12.29 0.13 11.65
CA THR A 32 12.81 0.10 13.04
C THR A 32 13.62 1.34 13.42
N LYS A 33 14.23 2.05 12.46
CA LYS A 33 14.97 3.30 12.73
C LYS A 33 14.06 4.46 13.08
N THR A 34 12.79 4.37 12.71
CA THR A 34 11.83 5.38 13.13
C THR A 34 11.43 5.04 14.56
N ASP A 35 11.73 5.89 15.55
CA ASP A 35 11.19 5.83 16.94
C ASP A 35 9.64 5.93 17.00
N ASN A 36 9.04 5.94 15.81
CA ASN A 36 7.68 6.16 15.37
C ASN A 36 7.15 4.83 14.83
N ASN A 37 7.04 3.84 15.73
CA ASN A 37 6.10 2.72 15.57
C ASN A 37 4.80 3.03 16.33
N LYS A 38 4.51 4.32 16.54
CA LYS A 38 3.34 4.74 17.30
C LYS A 38 2.17 4.80 16.34
N MET A 39 1.23 3.91 16.57
CA MET A 39 -0.05 3.97 15.90
C MET A 39 -0.79 5.22 16.37
N LYS A 40 -1.26 6.04 15.42
CA LYS A 40 -2.09 7.21 15.67
C LYS A 40 -3.46 7.01 15.04
N GLU A 41 -4.50 7.51 15.71
CA GLU A 41 -5.82 7.58 15.10
C GLU A 41 -5.79 8.60 13.95
N VAL A 42 -6.28 8.21 12.79
CA VAL A 42 -6.44 9.06 11.61
C VAL A 42 -7.87 8.96 11.11
N GLU A 43 -8.36 10.02 10.49
CA GLU A 43 -9.62 10.04 9.76
C GLU A 43 -9.36 10.10 8.26
N THR A 44 -10.11 9.34 7.46
CA THR A 44 -10.02 9.40 5.99
C THR A 44 -11.37 9.66 5.36
N ASN A 45 -11.33 10.19 4.14
CA ASN A 45 -12.52 10.20 3.28
C ASN A 45 -12.89 8.76 2.85
N ASN A 46 -14.16 8.53 2.57
CA ASN A 46 -14.62 7.29 1.96
C ASN A 46 -15.30 7.60 0.63
N PRO A 47 -14.57 7.51 -0.50
CA PRO A 47 -15.14 7.79 -1.81
C PRO A 47 -16.27 6.82 -2.19
N LEU A 48 -16.42 5.68 -1.52
CA LEU A 48 -17.49 4.71 -1.80
C LEU A 48 -18.80 5.01 -1.05
N PHE A 49 -18.73 5.51 0.19
CA PHE A 49 -19.91 5.65 1.06
C PHE A 49 -20.14 7.07 1.57
N TYR A 50 -19.38 8.06 1.08
CA TYR A 50 -19.45 9.49 1.45
C TYR A 50 -19.40 9.79 2.96
N LYS A 51 -18.99 8.82 3.78
CA LYS A 51 -18.84 8.94 5.24
C LYS A 51 -17.38 8.83 5.62
N LYS A 52 -16.92 9.72 6.49
CA LYS A 52 -15.58 9.61 7.06
C LYS A 52 -15.51 8.43 8.03
N PHE A 53 -14.34 7.83 8.16
CA PHE A 53 -14.11 6.80 9.16
C PHE A 53 -12.70 6.90 9.73
N LYS A 54 -12.57 6.41 10.96
CA LYS A 54 -11.35 6.48 11.75
C LYS A 54 -10.69 5.11 11.88
N TYR A 55 -9.37 5.07 11.91
CA TYR A 55 -8.59 3.87 12.17
C TYR A 55 -7.18 4.23 12.67
N LEU A 56 -6.44 3.22 13.12
CA LEU A 56 -5.06 3.37 13.53
C LEU A 56 -4.11 3.26 12.33
N SER A 57 -3.28 4.29 12.14
CA SER A 57 -2.23 4.35 11.13
C SER A 57 -0.85 4.43 11.79
N ASN A 58 0.16 3.82 11.19
CA ASN A 58 1.55 4.14 11.50
C ASN A 58 1.87 5.60 11.14
N ASP A 59 2.93 6.11 11.73
CA ASP A 59 3.39 7.49 11.60
C ASP A 59 4.64 7.63 10.70
N ILE A 60 4.98 6.58 9.96
CA ILE A 60 5.99 6.61 8.90
C ILE A 60 5.55 7.58 7.81
N LYS A 61 6.35 8.60 7.53
CA LYS A 61 6.02 9.61 6.50
C LYS A 61 6.44 9.18 5.10
N TYR A 62 7.63 8.59 4.97
CA TYR A 62 8.22 8.20 3.70
C TYR A 62 9.02 6.91 3.83
N LEU A 63 9.12 6.16 2.73
CA LEU A 63 10.07 5.07 2.57
C LEU A 63 10.93 5.27 1.32
N ASN A 64 12.21 4.94 1.44
CA ASN A 64 13.11 4.78 0.31
C ASN A 64 12.82 3.45 -0.38
N ALA A 65 12.44 3.52 -1.65
CA ALA A 65 12.17 2.37 -2.49
C ALA A 65 12.76 2.57 -3.90
N THR A 66 12.63 1.57 -4.75
CA THR A 66 13.12 1.61 -6.12
C THR A 66 11.94 1.53 -7.10
N ASP A 67 11.89 2.42 -8.08
CA ASP A 67 10.88 2.35 -9.14
C ASP A 67 11.16 1.20 -10.14
N LYS A 68 10.27 1.00 -11.12
CA LYS A 68 10.44 -0.04 -12.15
C LYS A 68 11.67 0.15 -13.04
N LYS A 69 12.26 1.36 -13.07
CA LYS A 69 13.45 1.71 -13.85
C LYS A 69 14.74 1.57 -13.04
N GLY A 70 14.67 1.21 -11.75
CA GLY A 70 15.83 1.10 -10.89
C GLY A 70 16.19 2.39 -10.15
N ASN A 71 15.41 3.47 -10.28
CA ASN A 71 15.71 4.73 -9.61
C ASN A 71 15.28 4.70 -8.16
N LEU A 72 16.11 5.26 -7.28
CA LEU A 72 15.75 5.50 -5.88
C LEU A 72 14.67 6.58 -5.81
N VAL A 73 13.59 6.30 -5.08
CA VAL A 73 12.46 7.21 -4.90
C VAL A 73 12.00 7.24 -3.44
N PHE A 74 11.53 8.41 -3.01
CA PHE A 74 10.90 8.60 -1.70
C PHE A 74 9.39 8.41 -1.85
N VAL A 75 8.89 7.26 -1.41
CA VAL A 75 7.46 6.93 -1.47
C VAL A 75 6.76 7.49 -0.25
N GLN A 76 5.84 8.42 -0.45
CA GLN A 76 5.04 9.02 0.63
C GLN A 76 3.98 8.04 1.13
N ASN A 77 3.86 7.93 2.46
CA ASN A 77 2.78 7.19 3.07
C ASN A 77 1.43 7.89 2.85
N SER A 78 0.40 7.13 2.53
CA SER A 78 -0.95 7.65 2.29
C SER A 78 -1.97 6.54 2.50
N PRO A 79 -3.25 6.89 2.73
CA PRO A 79 -4.33 5.91 2.79
C PRO A 79 -4.67 5.33 1.40
N SER A 80 -3.94 5.69 0.34
CA SER A 80 -4.08 5.08 -0.97
C SER A 80 -2.94 4.13 -1.30
N LEU A 81 -1.90 4.09 -0.45
CA LEU A 81 -0.74 3.23 -0.67
C LEU A 81 -1.03 1.80 -0.18
N GLU A 82 -0.85 0.86 -1.10
CA GLU A 82 -0.98 -0.57 -0.83
C GLU A 82 0.41 -1.20 -0.71
N MET A 83 0.52 -2.23 0.11
CA MET A 83 1.72 -3.05 0.22
C MET A 83 1.41 -4.49 -0.17
N ARG A 84 2.24 -5.05 -1.05
CA ARG A 84 2.19 -6.45 -1.49
C ARG A 84 3.43 -7.16 -0.96
N VAL A 85 3.21 -8.25 -0.25
CA VAL A 85 4.27 -9.09 0.31
C VAL A 85 4.20 -10.44 -0.37
N THR A 86 5.30 -10.85 -1.01
CA THR A 86 5.46 -12.21 -1.53
C THR A 86 6.20 -13.04 -0.50
N LEU A 87 5.68 -14.22 -0.21
CA LEU A 87 6.25 -15.17 0.75
C LEU A 87 7.15 -16.19 0.07
N ILE A 88 7.99 -16.87 0.85
CA ILE A 88 8.87 -17.97 0.37
C ILE A 88 8.11 -19.06 -0.38
N ASN A 89 6.84 -19.31 -0.02
CA ASN A 89 5.97 -20.29 -0.68
C ASN A 89 5.25 -19.74 -1.93
N GLY A 90 5.65 -18.57 -2.42
CA GLY A 90 5.07 -17.89 -3.58
C GLY A 90 3.73 -17.20 -3.33
N LYS A 91 3.08 -17.41 -2.17
CA LYS A 91 1.80 -16.75 -1.88
C LYS A 91 2.00 -15.25 -1.67
N LYS A 92 1.03 -14.47 -2.15
CA LYS A 92 0.99 -13.02 -1.97
C LYS A 92 0.01 -12.62 -0.87
N LYS A 93 0.42 -11.65 -0.05
CA LYS A 93 -0.40 -11.02 0.98
C LYS A 93 -0.46 -9.53 0.74
N TYR A 94 -1.66 -8.98 0.88
CA TYR A 94 -1.95 -7.58 0.62
C TYR A 94 -2.26 -6.86 1.91
N PHE A 95 -1.78 -5.63 2.00
CA PHE A 95 -1.93 -4.76 3.14
C PHE A 95 -2.22 -3.35 2.68
N TYR A 96 -2.86 -2.60 3.55
CA TYR A 96 -2.84 -1.15 3.49
C TYR A 96 -1.61 -0.65 4.25
N PHE A 97 -0.68 0.01 3.55
CA PHE A 97 0.67 0.27 4.08
C PHE A 97 0.64 1.10 5.36
N ASP A 98 -0.22 2.11 5.40
CA ASP A 98 -0.48 2.95 6.56
C ASP A 98 -0.97 2.18 7.79
N THR A 99 -1.48 0.96 7.66
CA THR A 99 -1.92 0.13 8.79
C THR A 99 -0.87 -0.87 9.27
N VAL A 100 0.30 -0.90 8.64
CA VAL A 100 1.34 -1.90 8.90
C VAL A 100 2.07 -1.60 10.20
N THR A 101 2.39 -2.63 10.97
CA THR A 101 3.35 -2.59 12.08
C THR A 101 4.37 -3.71 11.96
N LEU A 102 5.57 -3.49 12.52
CA LEU A 102 6.62 -4.49 12.62
C LEU A 102 7.03 -4.62 14.09
N GLU A 103 6.62 -5.73 14.71
CA GLU A 103 6.83 -6.02 16.13
C GLU A 103 7.40 -7.43 16.27
N ASN A 104 8.48 -7.60 17.04
CA ASN A 104 9.08 -8.92 17.32
C ASN A 104 9.26 -9.77 16.05
N ASP A 105 9.84 -9.18 15.00
CA ASP A 105 10.04 -9.83 13.70
C ASP A 105 8.75 -10.41 13.06
N THR A 106 7.63 -9.78 13.37
CA THR A 106 6.34 -10.11 12.79
C THR A 106 5.73 -8.88 12.16
N LEU A 107 5.45 -8.97 10.86
CA LEU A 107 4.74 -7.97 10.10
C LEU A 107 3.23 -8.17 10.28
N LYS A 108 2.55 -7.14 10.76
CA LYS A 108 1.10 -7.12 10.94
C LYS A 108 0.50 -5.97 10.12
N GLY A 109 -0.74 -6.10 9.68
CA GLY A 109 -1.46 -4.98 9.08
C GLY A 109 -2.82 -5.36 8.52
N GLY A 110 -3.63 -4.36 8.21
CA GLY A 110 -5.01 -4.53 7.77
C GLY A 110 -5.13 -5.01 6.32
N LYS A 111 -6.03 -5.98 6.10
CA LYS A 111 -6.57 -6.34 4.78
C LYS A 111 -7.69 -5.39 4.35
N SER A 112 -8.35 -4.80 5.34
CA SER A 112 -9.44 -3.85 5.21
C SER A 112 -9.16 -2.66 6.11
N ARG A 113 -9.41 -1.44 5.63
CA ARG A 113 -9.44 -0.26 6.50
C ARG A 113 -10.75 -0.13 7.27
N PHE A 114 -11.83 -0.73 6.75
CA PHE A 114 -13.16 -0.68 7.34
C PHE A 114 -13.39 -1.73 8.42
N MET A 115 -12.62 -2.82 8.39
CA MET A 115 -12.76 -3.95 9.32
C MET A 115 -11.45 -4.14 10.07
N SER A 116 -11.34 -3.51 11.24
CA SER A 116 -10.15 -3.53 12.10
C SER A 116 -9.70 -4.93 12.52
N GLY A 117 -10.62 -5.91 12.54
CA GLY A 117 -10.33 -7.31 12.85
C GLY A 117 -9.66 -8.09 11.71
N LEU A 118 -9.73 -7.62 10.46
CA LEU A 118 -9.15 -8.35 9.32
C LEU A 118 -7.69 -7.97 9.11
N LYS A 119 -6.80 -8.70 9.77
CA LYS A 119 -5.35 -8.50 9.66
C LYS A 119 -4.66 -9.65 8.94
N ASN A 120 -3.54 -9.35 8.29
CA ASN A 120 -2.52 -10.33 7.94
C ASN A 120 -1.43 -10.26 9.01
N VAL A 121 -0.88 -11.43 9.35
CA VAL A 121 0.24 -11.60 10.26
C VAL A 121 1.24 -12.51 9.56
N ILE A 122 2.48 -12.05 9.43
CA ILE A 122 3.53 -12.71 8.65
C ILE A 122 4.85 -12.64 9.43
N PRO A 123 5.45 -13.78 9.81
CA PRO A 123 6.83 -13.79 10.31
C PRO A 123 7.79 -13.22 9.25
N PHE A 124 8.69 -12.32 9.65
CA PHE A 124 9.46 -11.50 8.72
C PHE A 124 10.44 -12.31 7.86
N ASP A 125 10.95 -13.41 8.41
CA ASP A 125 11.81 -14.39 7.74
C ASP A 125 11.11 -15.11 6.57
N GLN A 126 9.77 -15.09 6.52
CA GLN A 126 8.99 -15.67 5.43
C GLN A 126 8.89 -14.74 4.20
N ILE A 127 9.37 -13.49 4.29
CA ILE A 127 9.17 -12.48 3.26
C ILE A 127 10.32 -12.49 2.25
N VAL A 128 10.00 -12.68 0.96
CA VAL A 128 10.99 -12.62 -0.12
C VAL A 128 10.97 -11.31 -0.91
N LYS A 129 9.81 -10.65 -0.98
CA LYS A 129 9.63 -9.43 -1.76
C LYS A 129 8.58 -8.53 -1.12
N ILE A 130 8.86 -7.23 -1.10
CA ILE A 130 7.90 -6.19 -0.71
C ILE A 130 7.75 -5.21 -1.86
N GLU A 131 6.51 -4.92 -2.24
CA GLU A 131 6.15 -3.93 -3.24
C GLU A 131 5.17 -2.93 -2.64
N LEU A 132 5.38 -1.64 -2.91
CA LEU A 132 4.42 -0.57 -2.61
C LEU A 132 3.73 -0.16 -3.90
N GLN A 133 2.40 -0.02 -3.87
CA GLN A 133 1.63 0.29 -5.06
C GLN A 133 0.66 1.44 -4.82
N GLU A 134 0.69 2.41 -5.74
CA GLU A 134 -0.34 3.43 -5.85
C GLU A 134 -1.44 2.90 -6.77
N GLY A 135 -2.52 2.39 -6.18
CA GLY A 135 -3.66 1.83 -6.91
C GLY A 135 -4.59 2.87 -7.54
N GLY A 136 -4.22 4.16 -7.54
CA GLY A 136 -5.03 5.26 -8.08
C GLY A 136 -6.33 5.51 -7.31
N LYS A 137 -6.44 5.01 -6.08
CA LYS A 137 -7.62 5.24 -5.24
C LYS A 137 -7.59 6.68 -4.70
N ASN A 138 -8.75 7.31 -4.62
CA ASN A 138 -8.89 8.68 -4.12
C ASN A 138 -9.12 8.71 -2.60
N TYR A 139 -8.25 8.07 -1.81
CA TYR A 139 -8.25 8.21 -0.36
C TYR A 139 -7.19 9.23 0.08
N TYR A 140 -7.55 10.09 1.04
CA TYR A 140 -6.67 11.04 1.71
C TYR A 140 -7.07 11.20 3.19
N TYR A 141 -6.10 11.61 4.01
CA TYR A 141 -6.36 11.93 5.41
C TYR A 141 -7.16 13.24 5.50
N ASN A 142 -8.14 13.27 6.39
CA ASN A 142 -8.80 14.51 6.78
C ASN A 142 -8.09 15.04 8.03
N ASN A 143 -7.72 16.32 8.01
CA ASN A 143 -7.26 17.06 9.19
C ASN A 143 -8.46 17.54 10.01
#